data_AF-A0A4U1CEP7-F1
#
_entry.id   AF-A0A4U1CEP7-F1
#
_cell.length_a   1.000
_cell.length_b   1.000
_cell.length_c   1.000
_cell.angle_alpha   90.00
_cell.angle_beta   90.00
_cell.angle_gamma   90.00
#
_symmetry.space_group_name_H-M   'P 1'
#
loop_
_entity.id
_entity.type
_entity.pdbx_description
1 polymer ?
#
loop_
_entity_poly.entity_id
_entity_poly.type
_entity_poly.pdbx_seq_one_letter_code
_entity_poly.pdbx_strand_id
1 'polypeptide(L)'
;MREIKENLKIDYKHKRGKGVFRILEFEDHGHHIVYIPSLKLSSYGNTADEAQKMMGDVILEDFFENLFEQSEKVIFDYLKNLGWSKSSIYPKELSNDVHIDTYGILKNFNLSSSTKVTEKLVEV
;
A
#
# COMPACT_ATOMS: atom_id res chain seq x y z
N MET A 1 14.66 15.90 -7.07
CA MET A 1 13.49 15.02 -7.29
C MET A 1 12.45 15.36 -6.23
N ARG A 2 11.17 15.52 -6.58
CA ARG A 2 10.11 15.62 -5.56
C ARG A 2 9.98 14.25 -4.90
N GLU A 3 10.24 14.17 -3.59
CA GLU A 3 9.87 13.01 -2.79
C GLU A 3 8.37 12.80 -2.94
N ILE A 4 7.97 11.66 -3.49
CA ILE A 4 6.59 11.24 -3.54
C ILE A 4 6.23 10.76 -2.13
N LYS A 5 5.50 11.58 -1.37
CA LYS A 5 5.04 11.24 -0.02
C LYS A 5 3.69 10.53 -0.09
N GLU A 6 3.65 9.32 0.45
CA GLU A 6 2.38 8.63 0.70
C GLU A 6 1.66 9.28 1.89
N ASN A 7 0.34 9.26 1.84
CA ASN A 7 -0.49 9.74 2.93
C ASN A 7 -1.61 8.74 3.24
N LEU A 8 -2.01 8.72 4.49
CA LEU A 8 -3.11 7.91 4.97
C LEU A 8 -3.89 8.71 6.01
N LYS A 9 -5.20 8.76 5.84
CA LYS A 9 -6.13 9.39 6.76
C LYS A 9 -7.02 8.32 7.37
N ILE A 10 -6.97 8.19 8.68
CA ILE A 10 -7.78 7.24 9.45
C ILE A 10 -8.80 8.02 10.27
N ASP A 11 -10.08 7.85 9.95
CA ASP A 11 -11.19 8.34 10.76
C ASP A 11 -11.85 7.18 11.50
N TYR A 12 -11.25 6.83 12.65
CA TYR A 12 -11.70 5.71 13.48
C TYR A 12 -13.19 5.80 13.88
N LYS A 13 -13.66 7.01 14.22
CA LYS A 13 -15.05 7.23 14.65
C LYS A 13 -16.08 6.85 13.58
N HIS A 14 -15.75 7.09 12.31
CA HIS A 14 -16.62 6.82 11.18
C HIS A 14 -16.23 5.55 10.40
N LYS A 15 -15.20 4.82 10.87
CA LYS A 15 -14.62 3.65 10.20
C LYS A 15 -14.29 3.91 8.72
N ARG A 16 -13.59 5.02 8.46
CA ARG A 16 -13.20 5.43 7.10
C ARG A 16 -11.71 5.63 6.99
N GLY A 17 -11.11 5.00 5.98
CA GLY A 17 -9.74 5.20 5.54
C GLY A 17 -9.72 5.91 4.20
N LYS A 18 -8.74 6.78 3.98
CA LYS A 18 -8.38 7.29 2.65
C LYS A 18 -6.88 7.41 2.56
N GLY A 19 -6.30 7.26 1.38
CA GLY A 19 -4.87 7.43 1.24
C GLY A 19 -4.39 7.56 -0.19
N VAL A 20 -3.18 8.05 -0.32
CA VAL A 20 -2.40 8.00 -1.55
C VAL A 20 -1.25 7.05 -1.30
N PHE A 21 -1.28 5.93 -2.02
CA PHE A 21 -0.31 4.86 -1.90
C PHE A 21 0.51 4.74 -3.16
N ARG A 22 1.76 4.36 -3.00
CA ARG A 22 2.63 4.03 -4.09
C ARG A 22 2.49 2.54 -4.41
N ILE A 23 2.29 2.25 -5.68
CA ILE A 23 2.11 0.90 -6.18
C ILE A 23 3.25 0.53 -7.11
N LEU A 24 3.66 -0.73 -7.07
CA LEU A 24 4.59 -1.35 -7.99
C LEU A 24 3.82 -2.37 -8.83
N GLU A 25 3.95 -2.27 -10.15
CA GLU A 25 3.36 -3.19 -11.10
C GLU A 25 4.46 -3.96 -11.81
N PHE A 26 4.35 -5.28 -11.84
CA PHE A 26 5.27 -6.16 -12.54
C PHE A 26 4.58 -7.46 -12.93
N GLU A 27 5.21 -8.21 -13.82
CA GLU A 27 4.76 -9.54 -14.22
C GLU A 27 5.57 -10.60 -13.49
N ASP A 28 4.88 -11.67 -13.07
CA ASP A 28 5.49 -12.87 -12.53
C ASP A 28 4.76 -14.11 -13.09
N HIS A 29 5.51 -15.01 -13.74
CA HIS A 29 4.98 -16.24 -14.32
C HIS A 29 3.71 -16.09 -15.18
N GLY A 30 3.56 -14.99 -15.93
CA GLY A 30 2.39 -14.73 -16.78
C GLY A 30 1.21 -14.06 -16.06
N HIS A 31 1.36 -13.72 -14.78
CA HIS A 31 0.38 -12.96 -14.00
C HIS A 31 0.85 -11.53 -13.78
N HIS A 32 -0.09 -10.60 -13.78
CA HIS A 32 0.17 -9.21 -13.42
C HIS A 32 -0.01 -9.03 -11.92
N ILE A 33 1.00 -8.46 -11.26
CA ILE A 33 1.02 -8.19 -9.83
C ILE A 33 0.97 -6.69 -9.62
N VAL A 34 0.14 -6.26 -8.67
CA VAL A 34 0.20 -4.92 -8.08
C VAL A 34 0.57 -5.07 -6.62
N TYR A 35 1.58 -4.34 -6.18
CA TYR A 35 2.08 -4.40 -4.80
C TYR A 35 2.14 -3.01 -4.17
N ILE A 36 1.64 -2.87 -2.95
CA ILE A 36 1.73 -1.66 -2.11
C ILE A 36 2.76 -1.92 -1.00
N PRO A 37 4.00 -1.45 -1.13
CA PRO A 37 5.07 -1.78 -0.17
C PRO A 37 4.80 -1.25 1.24
N SER A 38 4.20 -0.07 1.35
CA SER A 38 3.90 0.61 2.62
C SER A 38 2.79 -0.04 3.43
N LEU A 39 1.99 -0.90 2.78
CA LEU A 39 0.97 -1.73 3.44
C LEU A 39 1.31 -3.22 3.40
N LYS A 40 2.34 -3.62 2.64
CA LYS A 40 2.70 -5.01 2.35
C LYS A 40 1.54 -5.82 1.75
N LEU A 41 0.76 -5.19 0.88
CA LEU A 41 -0.38 -5.80 0.21
C LEU A 41 -0.06 -6.09 -1.25
N SER A 42 -0.47 -7.24 -1.75
CA SER A 42 -0.34 -7.63 -3.16
C SER A 42 -1.69 -8.07 -3.72
N SER A 43 -1.95 -7.75 -4.98
CA SER A 43 -3.04 -8.31 -5.78
C SER A 43 -2.48 -8.91 -7.06
N TYR A 44 -3.30 -9.75 -7.70
CA TYR A 44 -2.95 -10.50 -8.91
C TYR A 44 -4.08 -10.39 -9.93
N GLY A 45 -3.75 -10.49 -11.21
CA GLY A 45 -4.71 -10.55 -12.30
C GLY A 45 -4.12 -11.16 -13.56
N ASN A 46 -4.97 -11.57 -14.50
CA ASN A 46 -4.51 -12.02 -15.82
C ASN A 46 -4.16 -10.84 -16.73
N THR A 47 -4.59 -9.63 -16.36
CA THR A 47 -4.19 -8.36 -16.97
C THR A 47 -3.81 -7.34 -15.90
N ALA A 48 -3.07 -6.30 -16.28
CA ALA A 48 -2.73 -5.21 -15.36
C ALA A 48 -3.97 -4.50 -14.79
N ASP A 49 -5.02 -4.33 -15.61
CA ASP A 49 -6.29 -3.72 -15.20
C ASP A 49 -7.03 -4.59 -14.17
N GLU A 50 -7.07 -5.92 -14.38
CA GLU A 50 -7.63 -6.85 -13.40
C GLU A 50 -6.89 -6.79 -12.07
N ALA A 51 -5.55 -6.77 -12.10
CA ALA A 51 -4.74 -6.72 -10.89
C ALA A 51 -4.96 -5.40 -10.13
N GLN A 52 -5.06 -4.26 -10.84
CA GLN A 52 -5.36 -2.97 -10.21
C GLN A 52 -6.77 -2.92 -9.61
N LYS A 53 -7.79 -3.40 -10.34
CA LYS A 53 -9.16 -3.51 -9.80
C LYS A 53 -9.19 -4.40 -8.58
N MET A 54 -8.48 -5.53 -8.62
CA MET A 54 -8.39 -6.41 -7.47
C MET A 54 -7.76 -5.72 -6.25
N MET A 55 -6.73 -4.89 -6.46
CA MET A 55 -6.12 -4.10 -5.38
C MET A 55 -7.12 -3.11 -4.77
N GLY A 56 -7.80 -2.34 -5.61
CA GLY A 56 -8.70 -1.27 -5.17
C GLY A 56 -10.01 -1.78 -4.58
N ASP A 57 -10.70 -2.64 -5.33
CA ASP A 57 -12.10 -3.00 -5.09
C ASP A 57 -12.28 -4.14 -4.07
N VAL A 58 -11.20 -4.83 -3.69
CA VAL A 58 -11.28 -5.94 -2.73
C VAL A 58 -10.16 -5.87 -1.70
N ILE A 59 -8.90 -5.88 -2.12
CA ILE A 59 -7.79 -6.00 -1.15
C ILE A 59 -7.73 -4.80 -0.20
N LEU A 60 -7.91 -3.58 -0.72
CA LEU A 60 -7.92 -2.38 0.11
C LEU A 60 -9.22 -2.21 0.90
N GLU A 61 -10.36 -2.62 0.36
CA GLU A 61 -11.63 -2.65 1.08
C GLU A 61 -11.53 -3.60 2.29
N ASP A 62 -11.18 -4.87 2.05
CA ASP A 62 -10.95 -5.88 3.08
C ASP A 62 -9.92 -5.41 4.11
N PHE A 63 -8.82 -4.77 3.66
CA PHE A 63 -7.81 -4.23 4.56
C PHE A 63 -8.41 -3.19 5.52
N PHE A 64 -9.16 -2.21 5.00
CA PHE A 64 -9.75 -1.18 5.84
C PHE A 64 -10.85 -1.74 6.75
N GLU A 65 -11.69 -2.63 6.24
CA GLU A 65 -12.73 -3.29 7.05
C GLU A 65 -12.11 -4.01 8.25
N ASN A 66 -11.14 -4.90 8.02
CA ASN A 66 -10.42 -5.62 9.07
C ASN A 66 -9.68 -4.67 10.02
N LEU A 67 -9.07 -3.61 9.50
CA LEU A 67 -8.38 -2.61 10.31
C LEU A 67 -9.36 -1.94 11.30
N PHE A 68 -10.56 -1.58 10.85
CA PHE A 68 -11.58 -0.90 11.66
C PHE A 68 -12.38 -1.82 12.60
N GLU A 69 -12.13 -3.12 12.58
CA GLU A 69 -12.59 -4.04 13.64
C GLU A 69 -11.71 -3.97 14.89
N GLN A 70 -10.47 -3.48 14.75
CA GLN A 70 -9.52 -3.36 15.85
C GLN A 70 -9.74 -2.07 16.64
N SER A 71 -9.26 -2.03 17.89
CA SER A 71 -9.24 -0.78 18.66
C SER A 71 -8.32 0.27 18.02
N GLU A 72 -8.63 1.55 18.22
CA GLU A 72 -7.83 2.67 17.69
C GLU A 72 -6.33 2.52 18.00
N LYS A 73 -5.99 2.14 19.23
CA LYS A 73 -4.60 1.91 19.63
C LYS A 73 -3.92 0.83 18.76
N VAL A 74 -4.59 -0.31 18.58
CA VAL A 74 -4.06 -1.43 17.78
C VAL A 74 -3.87 -1.02 16.32
N ILE A 75 -4.79 -0.24 15.75
CA ILE A 75 -4.68 0.30 14.40
C ILE A 75 -3.41 1.14 14.25
N PHE A 76 -3.22 2.13 15.14
CA PHE A 76 -2.07 3.02 15.05
C PHE A 76 -0.74 2.32 15.37
N ASP A 77 -0.73 1.35 16.29
CA ASP A 77 0.45 0.52 16.57
C ASP A 77 0.83 -0.35 15.35
N TYR A 78 -0.17 -0.94 14.68
CA TYR A 78 0.03 -1.70 13.45
C TYR A 78 0.59 -0.82 12.31
N LEU A 79 -0.04 0.32 12.04
CA LEU A 79 0.43 1.26 11.00
C LEU A 79 1.84 1.78 11.30
N LYS A 80 2.15 2.06 12.58
CA LYS A 80 3.50 2.42 13.00
C LYS A 80 4.52 1.33 12.70
N ASN A 81 4.19 0.06 12.94
CA ASN A 81 5.05 -1.08 12.62
C ASN A 81 5.27 -1.25 11.10
N LEU A 82 4.37 -0.72 10.28
CA LEU A 82 4.53 -0.62 8.81
C LEU A 82 5.30 0.64 8.37
N GLY A 83 5.74 1.49 9.31
CA GLY A 83 6.52 2.69 9.04
C GLY A 83 5.70 3.98 8.92
N TRP A 84 4.38 3.93 9.15
CA TRP A 84 3.54 5.13 9.11
C TRP A 84 3.73 5.97 10.37
N SER A 85 3.92 7.28 10.16
CA SER A 85 4.09 8.25 11.24
C SER A 85 2.90 9.19 11.30
N LYS A 86 2.27 9.27 12.46
CA LYS A 86 1.13 10.17 12.73
C LYS A 86 1.61 11.62 12.80
N SER A 87 0.84 12.53 12.19
CA SER A 87 1.11 13.97 12.28
C SER A 87 0.87 14.49 13.69
N SER A 88 1.81 15.30 14.19
CA SER A 88 1.69 16.00 15.48
C SER A 88 0.60 17.06 15.48
N ILE A 89 0.26 17.60 14.30
CA ILE A 89 -0.72 18.70 14.13
C ILE A 89 -2.10 18.15 13.75
N TYR A 90 -2.14 17.08 12.94
CA TYR A 90 -3.37 16.47 12.44
C TYR A 90 -3.42 14.99 12.84
N PRO A 91 -3.97 14.62 14.01
CA PRO A 91 -3.89 13.26 14.55
C PRO A 91 -4.54 12.15 13.70
N LYS A 92 -5.33 12.51 12.70
CA LYS A 92 -5.94 11.55 11.76
C LYS A 92 -5.07 11.28 10.54
N GLU A 93 -4.04 12.08 10.32
CA GLU A 93 -3.17 12.01 9.15
C GLU A 93 -1.89 11.29 9.53
N LEU A 94 -1.49 10.37 8.66
CA LEU A 94 -0.23 9.65 8.72
C LEU A 94 0.50 9.87 7.39
N SER A 95 1.82 9.91 7.46
CA SER A 95 2.68 9.89 6.29
C SER A 95 3.66 8.72 6.38
N ASN A 96 4.00 8.19 5.21
CA ASN A 96 5.05 7.19 5.08
C ASN A 96 6.14 7.74 4.17
N ASP A 97 7.39 7.67 4.65
CA ASP A 97 8.58 8.10 3.92
C ASP A 97 9.49 6.89 3.61
N VAL A 98 8.89 5.69 3.56
CA VAL A 98 9.62 4.45 3.28
C VAL A 98 10.32 4.59 1.94
N HIS A 99 11.64 4.47 1.99
CA HIS A 99 12.46 4.30 0.82
C HIS A 99 12.11 2.96 0.16
N ILE A 100 11.62 3.00 -1.08
CA ILE A 100 11.39 1.79 -1.84
C ILE A 100 12.72 1.23 -2.30
N ASP A 101 13.14 0.13 -1.66
CA ASP A 101 14.15 -0.75 -2.21
C ASP A 101 13.52 -1.69 -3.23
N THR A 102 13.38 -1.22 -4.48
CA THR A 102 12.80 -2.01 -5.58
C THR A 102 13.56 -3.33 -5.77
N TYR A 103 14.87 -3.35 -5.52
CA TYR A 103 15.67 -4.57 -5.62
C TYR A 103 15.34 -5.57 -4.51
N GLY A 104 15.21 -5.10 -3.27
CA GLY A 104 14.73 -5.89 -2.15
C GLY A 104 13.33 -6.46 -2.39
N ILE A 105 12.44 -5.68 -3.02
CA ILE A 105 11.09 -6.14 -3.39
C ILE A 105 11.17 -7.23 -4.47
N LEU A 106 11.89 -7.00 -5.57
CA LEU A 106 12.07 -8.02 -6.62
C LEU A 106 12.62 -9.32 -6.05
N LYS A 107 13.57 -9.25 -5.12
CA LYS A 107 14.11 -10.41 -4.42
C LYS A 107 13.05 -11.15 -3.59
N ASN A 108 12.15 -10.44 -2.90
CA ASN A 108 11.06 -11.06 -2.13
C ASN A 108 10.09 -11.84 -3.03
N PHE A 109 9.89 -11.38 -4.27
CA PHE A 109 9.09 -12.07 -5.28
C PHE A 109 9.90 -13.08 -6.11
N ASN A 110 11.18 -13.33 -5.78
CA ASN A 110 12.10 -14.19 -6.57
C ASN A 110 12.23 -13.77 -8.05
N LEU A 111 12.10 -12.47 -8.33
CA LEU A 111 12.15 -11.92 -9.68
C LEU A 111 13.56 -11.57 -10.12
N SER A 112 13.78 -11.66 -11.42
CA SER A 112 15.04 -11.23 -12.04
C SER A 112 15.25 -9.71 -11.88
N SER A 113 16.51 -9.27 -11.79
CA SER A 113 16.83 -7.83 -11.82
C SER A 113 16.48 -7.15 -13.14
N SER A 114 16.22 -7.93 -14.21
CA SER A 114 15.74 -7.46 -15.51
C SER A 114 14.22 -7.30 -15.59
N THR A 115 13.47 -7.69 -14.56
CA THR A 115 12.02 -7.56 -14.55
C THR A 115 11.63 -6.08 -14.62
N LYS A 116 10.72 -5.75 -15.55
CA LYS A 116 10.21 -4.40 -15.70
C LYS A 116 9.24 -4.11 -14.56
N VAL A 117 9.58 -3.13 -13.74
CA VAL A 117 8.71 -2.61 -12.67
C VAL A 117 8.21 -1.23 -13.08
N THR A 118 6.90 -1.03 -12.99
CA THR A 118 6.28 0.27 -13.15
C THR A 118 5.85 0.79 -11.79
N GLU A 119 6.27 2.00 -11.43
CA GLU A 119 5.88 2.66 -10.19
C GLU A 119 4.81 3.72 -10.46
N LYS A 120 3.74 3.72 -9.68
CA LYS A 120 2.64 4.71 -9.78
C LYS A 120 2.15 5.12 -8.40
N LEU A 121 1.37 6.21 -8.35
CA LEU A 121 0.55 6.55 -7.20
C LEU A 121 -0.90 6.19 -7.48
N VAL A 122 -1.58 5.66 -6.47
CA VAL A 122 -3.01 5.41 -6.49
C VAL A 122 -3.66 6.11 -5.30
N GLU A 123 -4.82 6.72 -5.52
CA GLU A 123 -5.62 7.37 -4.48
C GLU A 123 -6.87 6.52 -4.23
N VAL A 124 -7.21 6.35 -2.95
CA VAL A 124 -8.31 5.50 -2.47
C VAL A 124 -9.04 6.21 -1.34
#